data_AF-A0A7C1F375-F1
#
_entry.id   AF-A0A7C1F375-F1
#
_cell.length_a   1.000
_cell.length_b   1.000
_cell.length_c   1.000
_cell.angle_alpha   90.00
_cell.angle_beta   90.00
_cell.angle_gamma   90.00
#
_symmetry.space_group_name_H-M   'P 1'
#
loop_
_entity.id
_entity.type
_entity.pdbx_description
1 polymer ?
#
loop_
_entity_poly.entity_id
_entity_poly.type
_entity_poly.pdbx_seq_one_letter_code
_entity_poly.pdbx_strand_id
1 'polypeptide(L)'
;MSGQDDLEAVKRYRELVLAYEALDEEIDEYIKARGGGSAAEGVDEMSPDEIVHYRDLSRRRDDLLNEMRILEQELHLNEDDDSASADG
;
A
#
# COMPACT_ATOMS: atom_id res chain seq x y z
N MET A 1 -15.54 2.30 -19.75
CA MET A 1 -14.49 1.31 -19.99
C MET A 1 -15.10 0.09 -20.63
N SER A 2 -14.35 -0.66 -21.45
CA SER A 2 -14.81 -1.94 -21.98
C SER A 2 -14.47 -3.05 -20.97
N GLY A 3 -15.21 -4.16 -20.94
CA GLY A 3 -14.97 -5.22 -19.95
C GLY A 3 -13.59 -5.89 -20.01
N GLN A 4 -12.79 -5.63 -21.05
CA GLN A 4 -11.37 -6.02 -21.11
C GLN A 4 -10.48 -5.04 -20.33
N ASP A 5 -10.76 -3.74 -20.39
CA ASP A 5 -10.04 -2.70 -19.64
C ASP A 5 -10.22 -2.91 -18.12
N ASP A 6 -11.44 -3.27 -17.70
CA ASP A 6 -11.75 -3.53 -16.29
C ASP A 6 -10.99 -4.77 -15.75
N LEU A 7 -10.87 -5.82 -16.57
CA LEU A 7 -10.12 -7.03 -16.20
C LEU A 7 -8.62 -6.78 -16.09
N GLU A 8 -8.06 -5.92 -16.94
CA GLU A 8 -6.65 -5.52 -16.86
C GLU A 8 -6.39 -4.65 -15.62
N ALA A 9 -7.29 -3.70 -15.33
CA ALA A 9 -7.22 -2.89 -14.13
C ALA A 9 -7.29 -3.74 -12.86
N VAL A 10 -8.21 -4.71 -12.77
CA VAL A 10 -8.28 -5.63 -11.61
C VAL A 10 -7.02 -6.47 -11.45
N LYS A 11 -6.39 -6.93 -12.54
CA LYS A 11 -5.10 -7.64 -12.45
C LYS A 11 -4.00 -6.73 -11.90
N ARG A 12 -3.90 -5.51 -12.43
CA ARG A 12 -2.94 -4.52 -11.97
C ARG A 12 -3.15 -4.16 -10.49
N TYR A 13 -4.40 -4.01 -10.05
CA TYR A 13 -4.72 -3.81 -8.65
C TYR A 13 -4.15 -4.92 -7.76
N ARG A 14 -4.38 -6.19 -8.14
CA ARG A 14 -3.88 -7.35 -7.37
C ARG A 14 -2.36 -7.39 -7.32
N GLU A 15 -1.68 -7.06 -8.43
CA GLU A 15 -0.23 -6.99 -8.47
C GLU A 15 0.30 -5.89 -7.53
N LEU A 16 -0.36 -4.72 -7.49
CA LEU A 16 -0.02 -3.64 -6.57
C LEU A 16 -0.24 -4.03 -5.10
N VAL A 17 -1.34 -4.71 -4.78
CA VAL A 17 -1.61 -5.21 -3.42
C VAL A 17 -0.51 -6.19 -2.98
N LEU A 18 -0.18 -7.17 -3.82
CA LEU A 18 0.88 -8.14 -3.49
C LEU A 18 2.24 -7.47 -3.31
N ALA A 19 2.58 -6.48 -4.14
CA ALA A 19 3.80 -5.71 -4.00
C ALA A 19 3.81 -4.86 -2.70
N TYR A 20 2.66 -4.29 -2.35
CA TYR A 20 2.48 -3.51 -1.13
C TYR A 20 2.68 -4.39 0.11
N GLU A 21 2.02 -5.55 0.16
CA GLU A 21 2.15 -6.51 1.27
C GLU A 21 3.58 -7.03 1.42
N ALA A 22 4.24 -7.39 0.33
CA ALA A 22 5.63 -7.84 0.36
C ALA A 22 6.57 -6.76 0.90
N LEU A 23 6.32 -5.49 0.56
CA LEU A 23 7.13 -4.37 1.03
C LEU A 23 6.85 -4.02 2.49
N ASP A 24 5.61 -4.18 2.95
CA ASP A 24 5.27 -4.01 4.37
C ASP A 24 5.93 -5.11 5.22
N GLU A 25 5.95 -6.35 4.74
CA GLU A 25 6.70 -7.45 5.37
C GLU A 25 8.22 -7.19 5.38
N GLU A 26 8.79 -6.69 4.29
CA GLU A 26 10.21 -6.30 4.24
C GLU A 26 10.54 -5.22 5.28
N ILE A 27 9.66 -4.22 5.44
CA ILE A 27 9.82 -3.15 6.45
C ILE A 27 9.77 -3.75 7.86
N ASP A 28 8.81 -4.64 8.14
CA ASP A 28 8.66 -5.29 9.45
C ASP A 28 9.88 -6.16 9.79
N GLU A 29 10.37 -6.96 8.84
CA GLU A 29 11.60 -7.74 9.02
C GLU A 29 12.80 -6.83 9.25
N TYR A 30 12.89 -5.74 8.51
CA TYR A 30 13.97 -4.77 8.63
C TYR A 30 14.01 -4.10 10.02
N ILE A 31 12.85 -3.74 10.56
CA ILE A 31 12.70 -3.18 11.91
C ILE A 31 13.04 -4.23 12.98
N LYS A 32 12.46 -5.43 12.84
CA LYS A 32 12.63 -6.53 13.80
C LYS A 32 14.08 -6.99 13.91
N ALA A 33 14.81 -7.04 12.80
CA ALA A 33 16.23 -7.38 12.77
C ALA A 33 17.10 -6.43 13.62
N ARG A 34 16.60 -5.23 13.93
CA ARG A 34 17.31 -4.17 14.64
C ARG A 34 16.89 -4.00 16.08
N GLY A 35 16.02 -4.88 16.60
CA GLY A 35 15.58 -4.86 17.99
C GLY A 35 14.24 -4.17 18.24
N GLY A 36 13.65 -3.55 17.21
CA GLY A 36 12.33 -2.93 17.31
C GLY A 36 11.19 -3.94 17.39
N GLY A 37 10.31 -3.79 18.37
CA GLY A 37 8.99 -4.45 18.39
C GLY A 37 7.95 -3.75 17.50
N SER A 38 8.24 -2.51 17.11
CA SER A 38 7.42 -1.66 16.26
C SER A 38 8.31 -0.73 15.43
N ALA A 39 7.78 -0.18 14.33
CA ALA A 39 8.50 0.77 13.48
C ALA A 39 9.02 1.99 14.25
N ALA A 40 8.30 2.46 15.26
CA ALA A 40 8.75 3.58 16.08
C ALA A 40 9.96 3.21 16.95
N GLU A 41 9.92 2.04 17.61
CA GLU A 41 10.99 1.60 18.51
C GLU A 41 12.25 1.16 17.75
N GLY A 42 12.10 0.47 16.61
CA GLY A 42 13.26 0.01 15.84
C GLY A 42 14.00 1.14 15.12
N VAL A 43 13.33 2.25 14.80
CA VAL A 43 13.94 3.39 14.12
C VAL A 43 14.83 4.21 15.05
N ASP A 44 14.55 4.26 16.35
CA ASP A 44 15.39 4.97 17.33
C ASP A 44 16.77 4.29 17.52
N GLU A 45 16.87 2.99 17.25
CA GLU A 45 18.13 2.22 17.34
C GLU A 45 18.89 2.14 16.02
N MET A 46 18.31 2.62 14.91
CA MET A 46 18.93 2.60 13.59
C MET A 46 20.08 3.62 13.46
N SER A 47 21.18 3.21 12.83
CA SER A 47 22.20 4.13 12.34
C SER A 47 21.65 5.03 11.21
N PRO A 48 22.32 6.15 10.89
CA PRO A 48 21.87 7.06 9.83
C PRO A 48 21.67 6.37 8.47
N ASP A 49 22.54 5.45 8.08
CA ASP A 49 22.42 4.70 6.82
C ASP A 49 21.19 3.77 6.84
N GLU A 50 20.89 3.20 8.01
CA GLU A 50 19.74 2.33 8.18
C GLU A 50 18.42 3.10 8.15
N ILE A 51 18.41 4.33 8.68
CA ILE A 51 17.28 5.25 8.58
C ILE A 51 17.04 5.64 7.11
N VAL A 52 18.10 5.88 6.34
CA VAL A 52 17.97 6.18 4.90
C VAL A 52 17.29 5.01 4.18
N HIS A 53 17.75 3.79 4.42
CA HIS A 53 17.16 2.60 3.80
C HIS A 53 15.69 2.40 4.22
N TYR A 54 15.37 2.52 5.52
CA TYR A 54 14.00 2.46 6.01
C TYR A 54 13.08 3.51 5.35
N ARG A 55 13.58 4.74 5.16
CA ARG A 55 12.84 5.81 4.48
C ARG A 55 12.60 5.48 3.01
N ASP A 56 13.56 4.86 2.34
CA ASP A 56 13.39 4.46 0.94
C ASP A 56 12.35 3.35 0.81
N LEU A 57 12.33 2.37 1.72
CA LEU A 57 11.28 1.34 1.77
C LEU A 57 9.91 1.98 2.03
N SER A 58 9.81 2.87 3.02
CA SER A 58 8.56 3.55 3.37
C SER A 58 8.00 4.36 2.19
N ARG A 59 8.87 5.07 1.46
CA ARG A 59 8.48 5.84 0.26
C ARG A 59 7.91 4.94 -0.82
N ARG A 60 8.56 3.82 -1.11
CA ARG A 60 8.07 2.86 -2.10
C ARG A 60 6.69 2.30 -1.72
N ARG A 61 6.45 2.09 -0.42
CA ARG A 61 5.15 1.62 0.08
C ARG A 61 4.07 2.66 -0.14
N ASP A 62 4.38 3.92 0.15
CA ASP A 62 3.46 5.05 -0.07
C ASP A 62 3.17 5.24 -1.57
N ASP A 63 4.16 5.06 -2.44
CA ASP A 63 3.99 5.12 -3.90
C ASP A 63 3.02 4.02 -4.38
N LEU A 64 3.19 2.77 -3.93
CA LEU A 64 2.28 1.67 -4.24
C LEU A 64 0.85 1.94 -3.73
N LEU A 65 0.71 2.48 -2.52
CA LEU A 65 -0.60 2.87 -1.97
C LEU A 65 -1.28 3.95 -2.81
N ASN A 66 -0.51 4.94 -3.29
CA ASN A 66 -1.04 5.97 -4.16
C ASN A 66 -1.49 5.41 -5.51
N GLU A 67 -0.73 4.49 -6.10
CA GLU A 67 -1.12 3.80 -7.33
C GLU A 67 -2.40 2.97 -7.15
N MET A 68 -2.55 2.26 -6.03
CA MET A 68 -3.78 1.54 -5.70
C MET A 68 -4.98 2.49 -5.62
N ARG A 69 -4.84 3.63 -4.93
CA ARG A 69 -5.91 4.62 -4.78
C ARG A 69 -6.35 5.27 -6.10
N ILE A 70 -5.41 5.49 -7.02
CA ILE A 70 -5.73 6.00 -8.36
C ILE A 70 -6.55 4.95 -9.11
N LEU A 71 -6.13 3.69 -9.04
CA LEU A 71 -6.77 2.61 -9.77
C LEU A 71 -8.14 2.24 -9.17
N GLU A 72 -8.32 2.37 -7.86
CA GLU A 72 -9.64 2.26 -7.19
C GLU A 72 -10.63 3.31 -7.68
N GLN A 73 -10.16 4.56 -7.91
CA GLN A 73 -10.99 5.61 -8.50
C GLN A 73 -11.34 5.30 -9.96
N GLU A 74 -10.38 4.81 -10.74
CA GLU A 74 -10.61 4.41 -12.15
C GLU A 74 -11.60 3.24 -12.27
N LEU A 75 -11.60 2.32 -11.31
CA LEU A 75 -12.52 1.19 -11.23
C LEU A 75 -13.86 1.53 -10.57
N HIS A 76 -14.08 2.78 -10.12
CA HIS A 76 -15.27 3.21 -9.38
C HIS A 76 -15.53 2.39 -8.09
N LEU A 77 -14.51 1.72 -7.54
CA LEU A 77 -14.64 0.90 -6.33
C LEU A 77 -14.94 1.74 -5.07
N ASN A 78 -14.81 3.06 -5.18
CA ASN A 78 -15.08 4.02 -4.10
C ASN A 78 -16.48 4.67 -4.17
N GLU A 79 -17.29 4.40 -5.21
CA GLU A 79 -18.59 5.09 -5.44
C GLU A 79 -19.84 4.26 -5.08
N ASP A 80 -19.69 2.98 -4.69
CA ASP A 80 -20.81 2.04 -4.48
C ASP A 80 -21.28 1.90 -3.01
N ASP A 81 -21.32 2.98 -2.22
CA ASP A 81 -21.93 2.95 -0.86
C ASP A 81 -22.86 4.14 -0.57
N ASP A 82 -23.53 4.72 -1.58
CA ASP A 82 -24.47 5.85 -1.37
C ASP A 82 -25.78 5.75 -2.18
N SER A 83 -26.30 4.54 -2.42
CA SER A 83 -27.61 4.36 -3.10
C SER A 83 -28.64 3.51 -2.34
N ALA A 84 -28.47 3.33 -1.02
CA ALA A 84 -29.43 2.63 -0.17
C ALA A 84 -30.05 3.54 0.91
N SER A 85 -30.74 4.61 0.53
CA SER A 85 -31.78 5.36 1.30
C SER A 85 -32.19 6.60 0.49
N ALA A 86 -33.42 6.97 0.20
CA ALA A 86 -34.74 6.45 0.54
C ALA A 86 -35.73 6.96 -0.53
N ASP A 87 -36.43 6.02 -1.17
CA ASP A 87 -37.78 6.27 -1.70
C ASP A 87 -38.74 6.08 -0.51
N GLY A 88 -39.56 7.10 -0.22
CA GLY A 88 -40.50 7.11 0.89
C GLY A 88 -41.20 8.46 1.05
#